data_AF-A0AAV1XHH8-F1
#
_entry.id   AF-A0AAV1XHH8-F1
#
_cell.length_a   1.000
_cell.length_b   1.000
_cell.length_c   1.000
_cell.angle_alpha   90.00
_cell.angle_beta   90.00
_cell.angle_gamma   90.00
#
_symmetry.space_group_name_H-M   'P 1'
#
loop_
_entity.id
_entity.type
_entity.pdbx_description
1 polymer ?
#
loop_
_entity_poly.entity_id
_entity_poly.type
_entity_poly.pdbx_seq_one_letter_code
_entity_poly.pdbx_strand_id
1 'polypeptide(L)'
;MSGGGEEKRKRIAIIGFATLLLVAMIVVVIMGISNETEFNDDNDDDIEDNQKHVASTMKAVKTLCYPTDYKKECEENLMPAAGNNTDPKELVKIAFNVVISKIGDKLKQTEILHELENEPRAKLALETCKQLMDLSIDEFLRSLDQIKEFDLLNVDEIFTSVKVWLSGAVTYQDTCLDGFENTTSEASKKMKDLLTTSMHMSSNALAIITNMADTIADWNVTRLLGGRRLLEESKNENSFNLPTWVADDAGVHKLLAETPFKIKPNVTVALDGTGDFKSINKALKKVPSENEKPFVIYIKKGIYHEYVHVTKDMTNVVFVGDGGDKTRITGNKNFIDGVNTYNTTTVGGSIVADPMLQAAKLDHKSYLARPWKNFSRTIFMDTFIDGFIDPEGFLAWQGEEGPMHMNTCFYSEYHNYGPGSDKSKRAHWAGIWNLNSKAAHLFQPSKFFHGGDWIEDTGIPYYPGIPKHYRHKMTVRNWLPEKEDKEDKKN
;
A
#
# COMPACT_ATOMS: atom_id res chain seq x y z
N MET A 1 -11.71 -5.63 -44.12
CA MET A 1 -13.02 -5.27 -43.53
C MET A 1 -13.06 -5.82 -42.09
N SER A 2 -12.59 -5.05 -41.10
CA SER A 2 -12.51 -5.50 -39.69
C SER A 2 -12.74 -4.35 -38.68
N GLY A 3 -13.52 -3.32 -39.04
CA GLY A 3 -13.82 -2.19 -38.16
C GLY A 3 -15.18 -2.24 -37.45
N GLY A 4 -16.09 -3.13 -37.87
CA GLY A 4 -17.49 -3.10 -37.42
C GLY A 4 -17.76 -3.78 -36.07
N GLY A 5 -16.84 -4.58 -35.54
CA GLY A 5 -17.05 -5.33 -34.28
C GLY A 5 -16.82 -4.50 -33.03
N GLU A 6 -15.80 -3.64 -33.06
CA GLU A 6 -15.38 -2.83 -31.92
C GLU A 6 -16.33 -1.65 -31.69
N GLU A 7 -16.75 -0.99 -32.76
CA GLU A 7 -17.73 0.11 -32.72
C GLU A 7 -19.11 -0.37 -32.24
N LYS A 8 -19.48 -1.61 -32.60
CA LYS A 8 -20.72 -2.25 -32.14
C LYS A 8 -20.65 -2.62 -30.67
N ARG A 9 -19.48 -3.03 -30.15
CA ARG A 9 -19.25 -3.28 -28.72
C ARG A 9 -19.26 -1.98 -27.91
N LYS A 10 -18.64 -0.90 -28.41
CA LYS A 10 -18.72 0.44 -27.81
C LYS A 10 -20.17 0.94 -27.75
N ARG A 11 -20.95 0.80 -28.83
CA ARG A 11 -22.38 1.15 -28.82
C ARG A 11 -23.20 0.32 -27.84
N ILE A 12 -22.96 -0.99 -27.74
CA ILE A 12 -23.70 -1.86 -26.80
C ILE A 12 -23.33 -1.52 -25.34
N ALA A 13 -22.07 -1.18 -25.05
CA ALA A 13 -21.64 -0.74 -23.73
C ALA A 13 -22.26 0.61 -23.33
N ILE A 14 -22.31 1.57 -24.26
CA ILE A 14 -22.96 2.87 -24.05
C ILE A 14 -24.47 2.69 -23.79
N ILE A 15 -25.15 1.81 -24.54
CA ILE A 15 -26.58 1.51 -24.35
C ILE A 15 -26.83 0.79 -23.01
N GLY A 16 -25.94 -0.13 -22.61
CA GLY A 16 -26.01 -0.82 -21.32
C GLY A 16 -25.84 0.14 -20.13
N PHE A 17 -24.91 1.08 -20.25
CA PHE A 17 -24.67 2.09 -19.21
C PHE A 17 -25.80 3.13 -19.12
N ALA A 18 -26.33 3.57 -20.27
CA ALA A 18 -27.47 4.50 -20.33
C ALA A 18 -28.77 3.89 -19.77
N THR A 19 -29.02 2.60 -20.02
CA THR A 19 -30.20 1.89 -19.47
C THR A 19 -30.08 1.63 -17.97
N LEU A 20 -28.87 1.40 -17.44
CA LEU A 20 -28.62 1.29 -16.00
C LEU A 20 -28.89 2.63 -15.28
N LEU A 21 -28.45 3.75 -15.86
CA LEU A 21 -28.75 5.09 -15.35
C LEU A 21 -30.25 5.39 -15.38
N LEU A 22 -30.96 4.94 -16.41
CA LEU A 22 -32.43 5.07 -16.50
C LEU A 22 -33.15 4.24 -15.42
N VAL A 23 -32.70 3.03 -15.13
CA VAL A 23 -33.28 2.18 -14.07
C VAL A 23 -32.97 2.74 -12.67
N ALA A 24 -31.76 3.26 -12.45
CA ALA A 24 -31.41 3.97 -11.21
C ALA A 24 -32.19 5.29 -11.05
N MET A 25 -32.57 5.96 -12.14
CA MET A 25 -33.45 7.15 -12.11
C MET A 25 -34.89 6.78 -11.72
N ILE A 26 -35.44 5.67 -12.20
CA ILE A 26 -36.80 5.23 -11.89
C ILE A 26 -36.94 4.85 -10.40
N VAL A 27 -35.93 4.23 -9.79
CA VAL A 27 -35.93 3.90 -8.36
C VAL A 27 -35.93 5.17 -7.48
N VAL A 28 -35.29 6.25 -7.95
CA VAL A 28 -35.31 7.56 -7.26
C VAL A 28 -36.64 8.30 -7.41
N VAL A 29 -37.33 8.17 -8.57
CA VAL A 29 -38.64 8.80 -8.79
C VAL A 29 -39.73 8.16 -7.91
N ILE A 30 -39.67 6.85 -7.65
CA ILE A 30 -40.65 6.18 -6.78
C ILE A 30 -40.49 6.57 -5.30
N MET A 31 -39.28 6.96 -4.86
CA MET A 31 -39.01 7.37 -3.47
C MET A 31 -39.09 8.89 -3.24
N GLY A 32 -39.22 9.70 -4.30
CA GLY A 32 -39.15 11.17 -4.24
C GLY A 32 -40.47 11.92 -4.42
N ILE A 33 -41.60 11.25 -4.68
CA ILE A 33 -42.89 11.95 -4.87
C ILE A 33 -43.57 12.14 -3.51
N SER A 34 -43.18 13.22 -2.83
CA SER A 34 -44.05 13.91 -1.89
C SER A 34 -43.65 15.39 -1.82
N ASN A 35 -43.96 16.13 -2.89
CA ASN A 35 -44.49 17.49 -2.85
C ASN A 35 -44.73 17.97 -4.29
N GLU A 36 -46.00 18.14 -4.64
CA GLU A 36 -46.40 18.92 -5.80
C GLU A 36 -46.24 20.41 -5.49
N THR A 37 -45.67 21.15 -6.45
CA THR A 37 -46.10 22.52 -6.73
C THR A 37 -45.97 22.74 -8.23
N GLU A 38 -47.11 22.88 -8.90
CA GLU A 38 -47.24 23.44 -10.25
C GLU A 38 -46.76 24.90 -10.25
N PHE A 39 -45.94 25.29 -11.22
CA PHE A 39 -45.89 26.68 -11.71
C PHE A 39 -45.61 26.70 -13.22
N ASN A 40 -46.37 27.55 -13.89
CA ASN A 40 -46.55 27.65 -15.34
C ASN A 40 -45.34 28.19 -16.11
N ASP A 41 -45.32 27.79 -17.38
CA ASP A 41 -44.48 28.12 -18.52
C ASP A 41 -44.27 29.63 -18.78
N ASP A 42 -43.04 30.02 -19.15
CA ASP A 42 -42.73 30.69 -20.44
C ASP A 42 -41.25 31.15 -20.53
N ASN A 43 -40.55 30.65 -21.57
CA ASN A 43 -39.34 31.15 -22.24
C ASN A 43 -38.02 31.31 -21.46
N ASP A 44 -37.12 30.32 -21.54
CA ASP A 44 -35.64 30.51 -21.59
C ASP A 44 -34.91 29.16 -21.83
N ASP A 45 -34.72 28.77 -23.09
CA ASP A 45 -34.11 27.48 -23.47
C ASP A 45 -32.64 27.32 -22.97
N ASP A 46 -31.92 28.42 -22.70
CA ASP A 46 -30.51 28.39 -22.25
C ASP A 46 -30.35 28.31 -20.71
N ILE A 47 -31.38 28.71 -19.93
CA ILE A 47 -31.36 28.65 -18.46
C ILE A 47 -31.83 27.26 -17.97
N GLU A 48 -32.80 26.68 -18.68
CA GLU A 48 -33.35 25.36 -18.34
C GLU A 48 -32.31 24.24 -18.54
N ASP A 49 -31.48 24.32 -19.60
CA ASP A 49 -30.45 23.33 -19.89
C ASP A 49 -29.31 23.38 -18.86
N ASN A 50 -28.86 24.58 -18.46
CA ASN A 50 -27.87 24.75 -17.40
C ASN A 50 -28.38 24.26 -16.03
N GLN A 51 -29.64 24.51 -15.67
CA GLN A 51 -30.21 23.98 -14.42
C GLN A 51 -30.33 22.46 -14.43
N LYS A 52 -30.73 21.85 -15.56
CA LYS A 52 -30.77 20.38 -15.73
C LYS A 52 -29.37 19.77 -15.67
N HIS A 53 -28.37 20.41 -16.28
CA HIS A 53 -26.98 19.96 -16.24
C HIS A 53 -26.36 20.06 -14.84
N VAL A 54 -26.62 21.14 -14.10
CA VAL A 54 -26.18 21.29 -12.70
C VAL A 54 -26.82 20.22 -11.81
N ALA A 55 -28.12 19.93 -11.96
CA ALA A 55 -28.79 18.88 -11.22
C ALA A 55 -28.22 17.48 -11.52
N SER A 56 -27.89 17.20 -12.79
CA SER A 56 -27.29 15.92 -13.21
C SER A 56 -25.88 15.72 -12.66
N THR A 57 -25.05 16.76 -12.68
CA THR A 57 -23.70 16.75 -12.11
C THR A 57 -23.73 16.56 -10.61
N MET A 58 -24.66 17.27 -9.93
CA MET A 58 -24.83 17.11 -8.48
C MET A 58 -25.17 15.67 -8.10
N LYS A 59 -26.03 15.00 -8.88
CA LYS A 59 -26.37 13.59 -8.66
C LYS A 59 -25.18 12.66 -8.91
N ALA A 60 -24.39 12.92 -9.95
CA ALA A 60 -23.18 12.15 -10.25
C ALA A 60 -22.14 12.26 -9.13
N VAL A 61 -21.87 13.47 -8.65
CA VAL A 61 -20.95 13.73 -7.52
C VAL A 61 -21.44 13.04 -6.25
N LYS A 62 -22.72 13.17 -5.90
CA LYS A 62 -23.31 12.49 -4.73
C LYS A 62 -23.18 10.97 -4.81
N THR A 63 -23.36 10.40 -5.99
CA THR A 63 -23.21 8.96 -6.21
C THR A 63 -21.76 8.54 -6.04
N LEU A 64 -20.82 9.31 -6.59
CA LEU A 64 -19.38 9.04 -6.46
C LEU A 64 -18.92 9.16 -5.00
N CYS A 65 -19.41 10.15 -4.25
CA CYS A 65 -19.05 10.39 -2.85
C CYS A 65 -19.83 9.50 -1.86
N TYR A 66 -20.82 8.74 -2.31
CA TYR A 66 -21.62 7.87 -1.44
C TYR A 66 -20.82 6.83 -0.62
N PRO A 67 -19.80 6.13 -1.16
CA PRO A 67 -19.07 5.10 -0.42
C PRO A 67 -18.02 5.66 0.54
N THR A 68 -17.84 6.97 0.63
CA THR A 68 -16.72 7.57 1.36
C THR A 68 -17.07 7.85 2.83
N ASP A 69 -16.04 7.90 3.69
CA ASP A 69 -16.21 8.22 5.12
C ASP A 69 -16.49 9.71 5.32
N TYR A 70 -15.88 10.58 4.50
CA TYR A 70 -16.02 12.03 4.56
C TYR A 70 -16.89 12.57 3.42
N LYS A 71 -18.15 12.12 3.36
CA LYS A 71 -19.08 12.38 2.25
C LYS A 71 -19.30 13.87 2.00
N LYS A 72 -19.52 14.63 3.07
CA LYS A 72 -19.79 16.07 2.98
C LYS A 72 -18.59 16.81 2.40
N GLU A 73 -17.38 16.55 2.90
CA GLU A 73 -16.17 17.16 2.33
C GLU A 73 -15.89 16.68 0.91
N CYS A 74 -16.20 15.43 0.57
CA CYS A 74 -16.12 14.93 -0.81
C CYS A 74 -16.98 15.78 -1.75
N GLU A 75 -18.26 15.95 -1.43
CA GLU A 75 -19.20 16.73 -2.23
C GLU A 75 -18.79 18.20 -2.32
N GLU A 76 -18.49 18.84 -1.19
CA GLU A 76 -18.14 20.27 -1.11
C GLU A 76 -16.88 20.62 -1.91
N ASN A 77 -15.90 19.72 -1.97
CA ASN A 77 -14.64 19.95 -2.68
C ASN A 77 -14.67 19.49 -4.13
N LEU A 78 -15.51 18.51 -4.48
CA LEU A 78 -15.63 18.01 -5.85
C LEU A 78 -16.63 18.83 -6.68
N MET A 79 -17.75 19.27 -6.10
CA MET A 79 -18.80 20.00 -6.81
C MET A 79 -18.30 21.24 -7.57
N PRO A 80 -17.46 22.12 -6.96
CA PRO A 80 -16.97 23.31 -7.65
C PRO A 80 -16.02 22.99 -8.80
N ALA A 81 -15.34 21.84 -8.74
CA ALA A 81 -14.36 21.40 -9.74
C ALA A 81 -14.98 20.53 -10.85
N ALA A 82 -16.16 19.95 -10.61
CA ALA A 82 -16.82 19.01 -11.53
C ALA A 82 -17.37 19.69 -12.80
N GLY A 83 -17.70 20.98 -12.76
CA GLY A 83 -18.32 21.68 -13.88
C GLY A 83 -19.65 21.04 -14.29
N ASN A 84 -19.78 20.66 -15.56
CA ASN A 84 -20.94 19.91 -16.09
C ASN A 84 -20.64 18.41 -16.31
N ASN A 85 -19.60 17.89 -15.66
CA ASN A 85 -19.13 16.53 -15.90
C ASN A 85 -19.93 15.50 -15.11
N THR A 86 -20.45 14.50 -15.81
CA THR A 86 -21.19 13.38 -15.21
C THR A 86 -20.49 12.03 -15.39
N ASP A 87 -19.33 12.01 -16.08
CA ASP A 87 -18.55 10.81 -16.33
C ASP A 87 -17.75 10.40 -15.08
N PRO A 88 -17.93 9.18 -14.54
CA PRO A 88 -17.25 8.76 -13.32
C PRO A 88 -15.72 8.75 -13.43
N LYS A 89 -15.15 8.40 -14.60
CA LYS A 89 -13.69 8.38 -14.80
C LYS A 89 -13.14 9.79 -14.74
N GLU A 90 -13.79 10.74 -15.40
CA GLU A 90 -13.38 12.15 -15.36
C GLU A 90 -13.59 12.77 -13.97
N LEU A 91 -14.69 12.45 -13.28
CA LEU A 91 -14.92 12.92 -11.91
C LEU A 91 -13.85 12.39 -10.93
N VAL A 92 -13.39 11.14 -11.09
CA VAL A 92 -12.26 10.60 -10.31
C VAL A 92 -10.96 11.36 -10.60
N LYS A 93 -10.67 11.65 -11.87
CA LYS A 93 -9.49 12.45 -12.24
C LYS A 93 -9.56 13.85 -11.64
N ILE A 94 -10.73 14.47 -11.67
CA ILE A 94 -10.97 15.77 -11.03
C ILE A 94 -10.74 15.66 -9.52
N ALA A 95 -11.30 14.65 -8.86
CA ALA A 95 -11.10 14.42 -7.43
C ALA A 95 -9.62 14.30 -7.06
N PHE A 96 -8.83 13.54 -7.83
CA PHE A 96 -7.39 13.39 -7.59
C PHE A 96 -6.65 14.72 -7.81
N ASN A 97 -6.96 15.47 -8.86
CA ASN A 97 -6.38 16.79 -9.08
C ASN A 97 -6.71 17.77 -7.95
N VAL A 98 -7.93 17.72 -7.41
CA VAL A 98 -8.33 18.51 -6.24
C VAL A 98 -7.46 18.16 -5.03
N VAL A 99 -7.19 16.87 -4.80
CA VAL A 99 -6.30 16.43 -3.70
C VAL A 99 -4.88 16.93 -3.91
N ILE A 100 -4.30 16.73 -5.11
CA ILE A 100 -2.95 17.20 -5.46
C ILE A 100 -2.82 18.71 -5.23
N SER A 101 -3.78 19.50 -5.71
CA SER A 101 -3.78 20.95 -5.52
C SER A 101 -3.81 21.32 -4.04
N LYS A 102 -4.65 20.65 -3.26
CA LYS A 102 -4.75 20.90 -1.81
C LYS A 102 -3.46 20.59 -1.08
N ILE A 103 -2.83 19.43 -1.36
CA ILE A 103 -1.54 19.09 -0.74
C ILE A 103 -0.48 20.11 -1.16
N GLY A 104 -0.38 20.43 -2.45
CA GLY A 104 0.61 21.37 -3.00
C GLY A 104 0.47 22.80 -2.47
N ASP A 105 -0.75 23.31 -2.33
CA ASP A 105 -0.97 24.66 -1.78
C ASP A 105 -0.69 24.74 -0.29
N LYS A 106 -0.95 23.65 0.46
CA LYS A 106 -0.65 23.55 1.88
C LYS A 106 0.85 23.38 2.13
N LEU A 107 1.56 22.68 1.24
CA LEU A 107 3.03 22.57 1.27
C LEU A 107 3.72 23.94 1.24
N LYS A 108 3.24 24.90 0.43
CA LYS A 108 3.80 26.27 0.41
C LYS A 108 3.72 26.97 1.78
N GLN A 109 2.71 26.66 2.58
CA GLN A 109 2.55 27.21 3.92
C GLN A 109 3.50 26.55 4.93
N THR A 110 3.98 25.34 4.65
CA THR A 110 4.93 24.63 5.52
C THR A 110 6.33 25.27 5.52
N GLU A 111 6.72 25.95 4.44
CA GLU A 111 8.00 26.67 4.37
C GLU A 111 8.04 27.83 5.37
N ILE A 112 6.93 28.57 5.47
CA ILE A 112 6.76 29.63 6.47
C ILE A 112 6.80 29.04 7.88
N LEU A 113 6.16 27.90 8.11
CA LEU A 113 6.21 27.22 9.41
C LEU A 113 7.62 26.77 9.77
N HIS A 114 8.39 26.27 8.81
CA HIS A 114 9.77 25.83 9.01
C HIS A 114 10.70 26.98 9.39
N GLU A 115 10.59 28.12 8.69
CA GLU A 115 11.40 29.31 8.97
C GLU A 115 11.16 29.88 10.37
N LEU A 116 9.91 29.85 10.82
CA LEU A 116 9.48 30.41 12.10
C LEU A 116 9.66 29.44 13.29
N GLU A 117 9.86 28.15 13.02
CA GLU A 117 10.00 27.14 14.07
C GLU A 117 11.39 27.22 14.72
N ASN A 118 11.46 27.07 16.04
CA ASN A 118 12.73 27.13 16.78
C ASN A 118 13.06 25.79 17.44
N GLU A 119 12.09 24.92 17.67
CA GLU A 119 12.32 23.59 18.21
C GLU A 119 12.98 22.69 17.15
N PRO A 120 14.20 22.15 17.39
CA PRO A 120 14.92 21.36 16.40
C PRO A 120 14.16 20.14 15.90
N ARG A 121 13.44 19.45 16.80
CA ARG A 121 12.63 18.27 16.45
C ARG A 121 11.44 18.64 15.58
N ALA A 122 10.74 19.73 15.90
CA ALA A 122 9.64 20.22 15.07
C ALA A 122 10.13 20.70 13.68
N LYS A 123 11.31 21.32 13.59
CA LYS A 123 11.96 21.65 12.31
C LYS A 123 12.22 20.41 11.46
N LEU A 124 12.81 19.36 12.05
CA LEU A 124 13.06 18.10 11.35
C LEU A 124 11.75 17.41 10.93
N ALA A 125 10.71 17.51 11.76
CA ALA A 125 9.37 17.00 11.43
C ALA A 125 8.77 17.74 10.23
N LEU A 126 8.93 19.06 10.13
CA LEU A 126 8.49 19.87 9.00
C LEU A 126 9.22 19.47 7.70
N GLU A 127 10.53 19.27 7.75
CA GLU A 127 11.32 18.80 6.59
C GLU A 127 10.87 17.40 6.14
N THR A 128 10.70 16.50 7.10
CA THR A 128 10.23 15.13 6.84
C THR A 128 8.83 15.15 6.24
N CYS A 129 7.95 15.99 6.78
CA CYS A 129 6.60 16.14 6.27
C CYS A 129 6.59 16.62 4.82
N LYS A 130 7.43 17.62 4.47
CA LYS A 130 7.56 18.10 3.10
C LYS A 130 7.92 16.96 2.13
N GLN A 131 8.93 16.16 2.48
CA GLN A 131 9.34 14.99 1.68
C GLN A 131 8.20 13.98 1.51
N LEU A 132 7.48 13.68 2.59
CA LEU A 132 6.37 12.74 2.58
C LEU A 132 5.19 13.26 1.75
N MET A 133 4.93 14.57 1.75
CA MET A 133 3.86 15.16 0.95
C MET A 133 4.20 15.16 -0.54
N ASP A 134 5.47 15.38 -0.90
CA ASP A 134 5.93 15.24 -2.28
C ASP A 134 5.74 13.79 -2.77
N LEU A 135 6.11 12.80 -1.94
CA LEU A 135 5.83 11.38 -2.25
C LEU A 135 4.33 11.10 -2.37
N SER A 136 3.50 11.68 -1.49
CA SER A 136 2.04 11.55 -1.59
C SER A 136 1.48 12.12 -2.89
N ILE A 137 1.98 13.28 -3.35
CA ILE A 137 1.57 13.88 -4.63
C ILE A 137 1.97 12.97 -5.80
N ASP A 138 3.18 12.41 -5.77
CA ASP A 138 3.66 11.50 -6.81
C ASP A 138 2.77 10.26 -6.95
N GLU A 139 2.32 9.66 -5.84
CA GLU A 139 1.39 8.52 -5.89
C GLU A 139 0.04 8.89 -6.52
N PHE A 140 -0.46 10.11 -6.28
CA PHE A 140 -1.68 10.61 -6.95
C PHE A 140 -1.46 10.87 -8.44
N LEU A 141 -0.32 11.44 -8.83
CA LEU A 141 0.04 11.66 -10.23
C LEU A 141 0.20 10.33 -10.97
N ARG A 142 0.84 9.35 -10.34
CA ARG A 142 0.97 7.97 -10.85
C ARG A 142 -0.40 7.31 -11.01
N SER A 143 -1.28 7.48 -10.03
CA SER A 143 -2.66 6.99 -10.10
C SER A 143 -3.46 7.64 -11.24
N LEU A 144 -3.28 8.94 -11.48
CA LEU A 144 -3.91 9.65 -12.59
C LEU A 144 -3.45 9.10 -13.94
N ASP A 145 -2.16 8.81 -14.09
CA ASP A 145 -1.60 8.31 -15.33
C ASP A 145 -2.18 6.95 -15.71
N GLN A 146 -2.23 6.04 -14.75
CA GLN A 146 -2.83 4.72 -14.92
C GLN A 146 -4.33 4.79 -15.28
N ILE A 147 -5.08 5.74 -14.71
CA ILE A 147 -6.50 5.93 -15.04
C ILE A 147 -6.67 6.49 -16.47
N LYS A 148 -5.74 7.30 -16.99
CA LYS A 148 -5.82 7.78 -18.37
C LYS A 148 -5.79 6.62 -19.36
N GLU A 149 -4.88 5.67 -19.14
CA GLU A 149 -4.64 4.47 -19.96
C GLU A 149 -5.68 3.35 -19.78
N PHE A 150 -6.83 3.66 -19.18
CA PHE A 150 -7.89 2.69 -18.89
C PHE A 150 -8.27 1.81 -20.08
N ASP A 151 -7.99 0.52 -19.96
CA ASP A 151 -8.46 -0.55 -20.85
C ASP A 151 -9.34 -1.52 -20.05
N LEU A 152 -10.50 -1.89 -20.62
CA LEU A 152 -11.43 -2.87 -20.07
C LEU A 152 -10.81 -4.25 -19.83
N LEU A 153 -9.71 -4.57 -20.52
CA LEU A 153 -9.01 -5.85 -20.36
C LEU A 153 -8.13 -5.92 -19.10
N ASN A 154 -7.62 -4.78 -18.60
CA ASN A 154 -6.66 -4.72 -17.49
C ASN A 154 -7.21 -3.98 -16.27
N VAL A 155 -8.54 -3.87 -16.16
CA VAL A 155 -9.23 -3.04 -15.16
C VAL A 155 -8.91 -3.45 -13.72
N ASP A 156 -8.89 -4.75 -13.44
CA ASP A 156 -8.63 -5.27 -12.10
C ASP A 156 -7.21 -4.89 -11.63
N GLU A 157 -6.25 -4.93 -12.54
CA GLU A 157 -4.85 -4.59 -12.30
C GLU A 157 -4.67 -3.07 -12.12
N ILE A 158 -5.30 -2.27 -12.98
CA ILE A 158 -5.34 -0.81 -12.87
C ILE A 158 -5.86 -0.39 -11.50
N PHE A 159 -7.05 -0.88 -11.11
CA PHE A 159 -7.63 -0.51 -9.83
C PHE A 159 -6.80 -1.01 -8.65
N THR A 160 -6.17 -2.18 -8.77
CA THR A 160 -5.24 -2.68 -7.76
C THR A 160 -4.08 -1.71 -7.56
N SER A 161 -3.38 -1.35 -8.64
CA SER A 161 -2.23 -0.44 -8.58
C SER A 161 -2.63 0.91 -7.99
N VAL A 162 -3.76 1.47 -8.46
CA VAL A 162 -4.30 2.73 -7.92
C VAL A 162 -4.65 2.60 -6.43
N LYS A 163 -5.28 1.51 -5.97
CA LYS A 163 -5.55 1.29 -4.53
C LYS A 163 -4.25 1.28 -3.73
N VAL A 164 -3.20 0.62 -4.23
CA VAL A 164 -1.90 0.53 -3.55
C VAL A 164 -1.25 1.90 -3.42
N TRP A 165 -1.16 2.66 -4.52
CA TRP A 165 -0.56 4.00 -4.51
C TRP A 165 -1.33 4.98 -3.64
N LEU A 166 -2.67 5.00 -3.72
CA LEU A 166 -3.50 5.83 -2.85
C LEU A 166 -3.38 5.45 -1.37
N SER A 167 -3.26 4.16 -1.05
CA SER A 167 -2.96 3.72 0.32
C SER A 167 -1.60 4.21 0.79
N GLY A 168 -0.60 4.22 -0.08
CA GLY A 168 0.73 4.82 0.18
C GLY A 168 0.63 6.32 0.45
N ALA A 169 -0.10 7.05 -0.40
CA ALA A 169 -0.34 8.48 -0.26
C ALA A 169 -0.95 8.86 1.11
N VAL A 170 -1.99 8.15 1.54
CA VAL A 170 -2.60 8.32 2.87
C VAL A 170 -1.59 8.02 3.98
N THR A 171 -0.81 6.96 3.84
CA THR A 171 0.21 6.56 4.83
C THR A 171 1.30 7.63 4.99
N TYR A 172 1.74 8.27 3.90
CA TYR A 172 2.71 9.36 3.96
C TYR A 172 2.17 10.58 4.72
N GLN A 173 0.87 10.88 4.57
CA GLN A 173 0.21 11.96 5.31
C GLN A 173 0.13 11.67 6.81
N ASP A 174 -0.24 10.44 7.20
CA ASP A 174 -0.19 10.03 8.59
C ASP A 174 1.24 10.06 9.17
N THR A 175 2.22 9.56 8.40
CA THR A 175 3.63 9.51 8.81
C THR A 175 4.19 10.92 9.02
N CYS A 176 3.76 11.90 8.21
CA CYS A 176 4.13 13.30 8.43
C CYS A 176 3.71 13.76 9.83
N LEU A 177 2.46 13.49 10.24
CA LEU A 177 1.95 13.91 11.54
C LEU A 177 2.63 13.18 12.70
N ASP A 178 2.95 11.90 12.52
CA ASP A 178 3.71 11.12 13.50
C ASP A 178 5.13 11.69 13.73
N GLY A 179 5.68 12.41 12.75
CA GLY A 179 6.95 13.13 12.90
C GLY A 179 6.95 14.18 14.01
N PHE A 180 5.79 14.67 14.42
CA PHE A 180 5.65 15.68 15.47
C PHE A 180 5.45 15.10 16.87
N GLU A 181 5.56 13.78 17.04
CA GLU A 181 5.48 13.14 18.34
C GLU A 181 6.55 13.70 19.31
N ASN A 182 6.14 13.99 20.56
CA ASN A 182 6.98 14.63 21.58
C ASN A 182 7.60 15.98 21.15
N THR A 183 6.91 16.72 20.29
CA THR A 183 7.16 18.15 20.08
C THR A 183 6.31 18.98 21.04
N THR A 184 6.81 20.15 21.42
CA THR A 184 6.10 21.10 22.30
C THR A 184 5.53 22.30 21.54
N SER A 185 5.96 22.48 20.30
CA SER A 185 5.55 23.61 19.48
C SER A 185 4.14 23.47 18.90
N GLU A 186 3.53 24.61 18.55
CA GLU A 186 2.24 24.65 17.85
C GLU A 186 2.35 24.19 16.38
N ALA A 187 3.54 23.85 15.88
CA ALA A 187 3.72 23.37 14.51
C ALA A 187 2.98 22.06 14.26
N SER A 188 2.92 21.16 15.26
CA SER A 188 2.17 19.91 15.17
C SER A 188 0.68 20.15 14.88
N LYS A 189 0.03 21.00 15.69
CA LYS A 189 -1.39 21.34 15.53
C LYS A 189 -1.64 22.06 14.21
N LYS A 190 -0.81 23.04 13.88
CA LYS A 190 -0.91 23.76 12.59
C LYS A 190 -0.76 22.81 11.41
N MET A 191 0.20 21.88 11.46
CA MET A 191 0.40 20.90 10.39
C MET A 191 -0.80 19.96 10.25
N LYS A 192 -1.32 19.46 11.39
CA LYS A 192 -2.53 18.65 11.41
C LYS A 192 -3.72 19.41 10.80
N ASP A 193 -3.94 20.66 11.18
CA ASP A 193 -5.00 21.50 10.63
C ASP A 193 -4.82 21.74 9.13
N LEU A 194 -3.58 21.96 8.68
CA LEU A 194 -3.26 22.15 7.27
C LEU A 194 -3.56 20.90 6.43
N LEU A 195 -3.26 19.71 6.96
CA LEU A 195 -3.38 18.44 6.24
C LEU A 195 -4.73 17.73 6.40
N THR A 196 -5.55 18.11 7.39
CA THR A 196 -6.81 17.40 7.69
C THR A 196 -7.71 17.27 6.46
N THR A 197 -7.97 18.36 5.74
CA THR A 197 -8.80 18.29 4.53
C THR A 197 -8.17 17.45 3.43
N SER A 198 -6.84 17.51 3.22
CA SER A 198 -6.18 16.67 2.22
C SER A 198 -6.20 15.19 2.61
N MET A 199 -6.12 14.87 3.89
CA MET A 199 -6.24 13.50 4.41
C MET A 199 -7.65 12.95 4.22
N HIS A 200 -8.68 13.72 4.55
CA HIS A 200 -10.07 13.34 4.31
C HIS A 200 -10.32 13.09 2.82
N MET A 201 -9.83 13.99 1.96
CA MET A 201 -9.95 13.84 0.51
C MET A 201 -9.15 12.65 -0.04
N SER A 202 -7.99 12.35 0.52
CA SER A 202 -7.17 11.20 0.11
C SER A 202 -7.83 9.88 0.51
N SER A 203 -8.40 9.82 1.72
CA SER A 203 -9.23 8.71 2.19
C SER A 203 -10.46 8.52 1.30
N ASN A 204 -11.17 9.60 0.96
CA ASN A 204 -12.29 9.57 0.03
C ASN A 204 -11.89 9.02 -1.35
N ALA A 205 -10.76 9.47 -1.89
CA ALA A 205 -10.24 8.99 -3.17
C ALA A 205 -9.99 7.47 -3.14
N LEU A 206 -9.37 6.95 -2.08
CA LEU A 206 -9.16 5.52 -1.90
C LEU A 206 -10.49 4.74 -1.78
N ALA A 207 -11.47 5.27 -1.04
CA ALA A 207 -12.79 4.66 -0.89
C ALA A 207 -13.56 4.59 -2.22
N ILE A 208 -13.50 5.66 -3.03
CA ILE A 208 -14.10 5.72 -4.37
C ILE A 208 -13.53 4.62 -5.27
N ILE A 209 -12.21 4.55 -5.39
CA ILE A 209 -11.53 3.52 -6.19
C ILE A 209 -11.82 2.11 -5.66
N THR A 210 -11.87 1.95 -4.35
CA THR A 210 -12.22 0.67 -3.72
C THR A 210 -13.60 0.21 -4.15
N ASN A 211 -14.61 1.07 -4.00
CA ASN A 211 -15.98 0.76 -4.37
C ASN A 211 -16.17 0.52 -5.88
N MET A 212 -15.50 1.31 -6.73
CA MET A 212 -15.55 1.13 -8.18
C MET A 212 -15.00 -0.24 -8.59
N ALA A 213 -13.85 -0.64 -8.03
CA ALA A 213 -13.25 -1.94 -8.30
C ALA A 213 -14.14 -3.10 -7.83
N ASP A 214 -14.75 -2.98 -6.64
CA ASP A 214 -15.63 -3.99 -6.08
C ASP A 214 -16.91 -4.15 -6.94
N THR A 215 -17.46 -3.03 -7.43
CA THR A 215 -18.62 -3.02 -8.34
C THR A 215 -18.33 -3.75 -9.65
N ILE A 216 -17.11 -3.59 -10.19
CA ILE A 216 -16.69 -4.25 -11.44
C ILE A 216 -16.48 -5.75 -11.21
N ALA A 217 -15.89 -6.13 -10.08
CA ALA A 217 -15.74 -7.52 -9.69
C ALA A 217 -17.12 -8.22 -9.56
N ASP A 218 -18.11 -7.55 -8.98
CA ASP A 218 -19.48 -8.07 -8.85
C ASP A 218 -20.19 -8.21 -10.20
N TRP A 219 -19.89 -7.37 -11.19
CA TRP A 219 -20.38 -7.52 -12.56
C TRP A 219 -19.85 -8.77 -13.26
N ASN A 220 -18.58 -9.13 -13.03
CA ASN A 220 -18.01 -10.38 -13.53
C ASN A 220 -18.68 -11.63 -12.92
N VAL A 221 -19.25 -11.52 -11.70
CA VAL A 221 -20.06 -12.59 -11.08
C VAL A 221 -21.49 -12.59 -11.64
N THR A 222 -22.06 -11.43 -11.94
CA THR A 222 -23.46 -11.30 -12.39
C THR A 222 -23.64 -11.66 -13.87
N ARG A 223 -22.61 -11.53 -14.70
CA ARG A 223 -22.63 -11.95 -16.13
C ARG A 223 -22.46 -13.47 -16.33
N LEU A 224 -22.25 -14.23 -15.26
CA LEU A 224 -21.93 -15.68 -15.29
C LEU A 224 -23.08 -16.60 -14.85
N LEU A 225 -24.25 -16.07 -14.47
CA LEU A 225 -25.49 -16.86 -14.35
C LEU A 225 -26.25 -16.95 -15.68
N GLY A 226 -25.51 -17.19 -16.75
CA GLY A 226 -26.06 -17.27 -18.10
C GLY A 226 -25.10 -17.74 -19.20
N GLY A 227 -24.09 -18.56 -18.89
CA GLY A 227 -23.23 -19.13 -19.93
C GLY A 227 -22.02 -19.89 -19.42
N ARG A 228 -22.17 -21.22 -19.32
CA ARG A 228 -21.13 -22.28 -19.32
C ARG A 228 -19.83 -21.99 -18.56
N ARG A 229 -19.69 -22.71 -17.42
CA ARG A 229 -18.44 -23.16 -16.80
C ARG A 229 -17.35 -23.44 -17.86
N LEU A 230 -16.40 -22.52 -18.00
CA LEU A 230 -15.19 -22.76 -18.78
C LEU A 230 -14.14 -23.37 -17.86
N LEU A 231 -13.66 -24.52 -18.30
CA LEU A 231 -12.56 -25.27 -17.75
C LEU A 231 -11.29 -24.42 -17.84
N GLU A 232 -10.41 -24.65 -16.88
CA GLU A 232 -8.97 -24.44 -16.97
C GLU A 232 -8.48 -24.56 -18.42
N GLU A 233 -8.21 -23.42 -19.05
CA GLU A 233 -7.77 -23.35 -20.44
C GLU A 233 -6.24 -23.19 -20.47
N SER A 234 -5.63 -24.16 -21.13
CA SER A 234 -4.20 -24.33 -21.32
C SER A 234 -3.57 -23.12 -21.99
N LYS A 235 -2.39 -22.76 -21.46
CA LYS A 235 -1.40 -21.83 -21.98
C LYS A 235 -1.33 -21.76 -23.52
N ASN A 236 -1.28 -20.55 -24.05
CA ASN A 236 -0.41 -20.24 -25.18
C ASN A 236 0.89 -19.64 -24.61
N GLU A 237 2.00 -20.32 -24.87
CA GLU A 237 3.35 -19.84 -24.61
C GLU A 237 3.67 -18.70 -25.59
N ASN A 238 4.33 -17.64 -25.10
CA ASN A 238 4.87 -16.47 -25.82
C ASN A 238 3.96 -15.24 -25.98
N SER A 239 3.48 -14.69 -24.87
CA SER A 239 3.48 -13.24 -24.53
C SER A 239 2.61 -13.04 -23.28
N PHE A 240 3.23 -12.95 -22.11
CA PHE A 240 2.53 -12.73 -20.85
C PHE A 240 2.70 -11.25 -20.48
N ASN A 241 1.60 -10.50 -20.37
CA ASN A 241 1.63 -9.10 -19.94
C ASN A 241 1.89 -9.04 -18.42
N LEU A 242 2.87 -8.23 -18.03
CA LEU A 242 3.23 -7.94 -16.63
C LEU A 242 2.27 -6.91 -16.01
N PRO A 243 2.10 -6.90 -14.67
CA PRO A 243 1.41 -5.84 -13.97
C PRO A 243 2.12 -4.49 -14.11
N THR A 244 1.43 -3.44 -14.53
CA THR A 244 1.98 -2.11 -14.90
C THR A 244 2.69 -1.37 -13.76
N TRP A 245 2.50 -1.77 -12.50
CA TRP A 245 3.23 -1.21 -11.36
C TRP A 245 4.69 -1.70 -11.29
N VAL A 246 5.01 -2.76 -12.03
CA VAL A 246 6.35 -3.26 -12.34
C VAL A 246 6.68 -2.74 -13.73
N ALA A 247 7.73 -1.93 -13.85
CA ALA A 247 8.15 -1.41 -15.16
C ALA A 247 8.47 -2.60 -16.08
N ASP A 248 7.75 -2.64 -17.20
CA ASP A 248 7.85 -3.65 -18.25
C ASP A 248 9.25 -3.62 -18.90
N ASP A 249 9.70 -4.82 -19.28
CA ASP A 249 10.78 -5.09 -20.20
C ASP A 249 12.24 -4.88 -19.75
N ALA A 250 12.79 -5.84 -18.97
CA ALA A 250 14.20 -6.26 -19.13
C ALA A 250 14.59 -7.52 -18.32
N GLY A 251 14.35 -8.71 -18.87
CA GLY A 251 15.26 -9.86 -18.70
C GLY A 251 15.56 -10.35 -17.28
N VAL A 252 14.63 -10.21 -16.34
CA VAL A 252 14.83 -10.59 -14.93
C VAL A 252 14.78 -12.11 -14.72
N HIS A 253 14.14 -12.85 -15.65
CA HIS A 253 14.05 -14.33 -15.73
C HIS A 253 15.34 -15.14 -15.47
N LYS A 254 16.52 -14.50 -15.44
CA LYS A 254 17.83 -15.16 -15.27
C LYS A 254 18.58 -14.72 -14.01
N LEU A 255 17.92 -14.18 -12.99
CA LEU A 255 18.62 -13.72 -11.80
C LEU A 255 18.90 -14.81 -10.75
N LEU A 256 18.17 -15.94 -10.70
CA LEU A 256 18.44 -16.96 -9.66
C LEU A 256 18.23 -18.44 -10.07
N ALA A 257 18.09 -18.74 -11.37
CA ALA A 257 18.21 -20.12 -11.86
C ALA A 257 19.65 -20.68 -11.71
N GLU A 258 20.61 -19.83 -11.37
CA GLU A 258 21.97 -20.20 -11.03
C GLU A 258 22.26 -19.70 -9.60
N THR A 259 22.92 -20.54 -8.79
CA THR A 259 23.39 -20.24 -7.43
C THR A 259 23.85 -18.79 -7.23
N PRO A 260 23.72 -18.19 -6.03
CA PRO A 260 23.96 -16.76 -5.74
C PRO A 260 25.35 -16.20 -6.10
N PHE A 261 26.26 -17.03 -6.61
CA PHE A 261 27.65 -16.70 -6.94
C PHE A 261 27.92 -16.39 -8.43
N LYS A 262 26.88 -16.26 -9.28
CA LYS A 262 27.06 -16.02 -10.73
C LYS A 262 26.39 -14.79 -11.32
N ILE A 263 25.77 -13.92 -10.52
CA ILE A 263 25.31 -12.62 -11.01
C ILE A 263 26.54 -11.72 -11.12
N LYS A 264 26.84 -11.24 -12.33
CA LYS A 264 27.96 -10.30 -12.53
C LYS A 264 27.57 -8.96 -11.89
N PRO A 265 28.26 -8.51 -10.84
CA PRO A 265 27.95 -7.23 -10.22
C PRO A 265 28.28 -6.06 -11.16
N ASN A 266 27.47 -5.00 -11.12
CA ASN A 266 27.80 -3.74 -11.79
C ASN A 266 28.92 -3.01 -11.05
N VAL A 267 28.86 -3.05 -9.71
CA VAL A 267 29.87 -2.47 -8.81
C VAL A 267 30.04 -3.35 -7.57
N THR A 268 31.26 -3.35 -7.03
CA THR A 268 31.63 -4.08 -5.82
C THR A 268 32.04 -3.12 -4.71
N VAL A 269 31.53 -3.34 -3.51
CA VAL A 269 31.88 -2.60 -2.30
C VAL A 269 32.69 -3.50 -1.37
N ALA A 270 33.89 -3.07 -1.00
CA ALA A 270 34.77 -3.82 -0.11
C ALA A 270 35.60 -2.89 0.79
N LEU A 271 35.55 -3.11 2.11
CA LEU A 271 36.30 -2.31 3.09
C LEU A 271 37.82 -2.47 2.96
N ASP A 272 38.27 -3.67 2.57
CA ASP A 272 39.68 -4.02 2.35
C ASP A 272 40.30 -3.38 1.10
N GLY A 273 39.50 -2.71 0.27
CA GLY A 273 39.94 -2.07 -0.97
C GLY A 273 40.02 -3.02 -2.18
N THR A 274 39.54 -4.26 -2.06
CA THR A 274 39.50 -5.25 -3.16
C THR A 274 38.27 -5.10 -4.07
N GLY A 275 37.49 -4.03 -3.90
CA GLY A 275 36.30 -3.69 -4.69
C GLY A 275 36.41 -2.27 -5.26
N ASP A 276 35.44 -1.88 -6.09
CA ASP A 276 35.41 -0.55 -6.74
C ASP A 276 35.25 0.59 -5.74
N PHE A 277 34.51 0.36 -4.64
CA PHE A 277 34.25 1.35 -3.60
C PHE A 277 34.47 0.78 -2.20
N LYS A 278 34.83 1.66 -1.26
CA LYS A 278 34.86 1.34 0.18
C LYS A 278 33.55 1.68 0.91
N SER A 279 32.61 2.34 0.23
CA SER A 279 31.35 2.79 0.82
C SER A 279 30.18 2.49 -0.10
N ILE A 280 29.06 2.11 0.51
CA ILE A 280 27.82 1.76 -0.19
C ILE A 280 27.21 3.02 -0.81
N ASN A 281 27.21 4.14 -0.09
CA ASN A 281 26.73 5.43 -0.62
C ASN A 281 27.54 5.91 -1.84
N LYS A 282 28.84 5.59 -1.91
CA LYS A 282 29.65 5.89 -3.11
C LYS A 282 29.26 5.01 -4.29
N ALA A 283 28.92 3.75 -4.05
CA ALA A 283 28.45 2.83 -5.07
C ALA A 283 27.06 3.23 -5.61
N LEU A 284 26.16 3.68 -4.73
CA LEU A 284 24.84 4.19 -5.14
C LEU A 284 24.91 5.37 -6.11
N LYS A 285 25.92 6.24 -6.01
CA LYS A 285 26.15 7.33 -6.98
C LYS A 285 26.47 6.85 -8.40
N LYS A 286 26.67 5.56 -8.62
CA LYS A 286 26.86 4.95 -9.94
C LYS A 286 25.58 4.37 -10.52
N VAL A 287 24.50 4.29 -9.74
CA VAL A 287 23.18 3.88 -10.22
C VAL A 287 22.67 4.97 -11.19
N PRO A 288 22.32 4.63 -12.43
CA PRO A 288 21.66 5.56 -13.34
C PRO A 288 20.29 5.98 -12.80
N SER A 289 19.87 7.21 -13.08
CA SER A 289 18.50 7.66 -12.80
C SER A 289 17.51 6.88 -13.67
N GLU A 290 16.36 6.50 -13.09
CA GLU A 290 15.26 5.78 -13.75
C GLU A 290 15.74 4.55 -14.53
N ASN A 291 16.65 3.82 -13.91
CA ASN A 291 17.29 2.66 -14.48
C ASN A 291 16.29 1.52 -14.75
N GLU A 292 16.18 1.13 -16.02
CA GLU A 292 15.28 0.06 -16.49
C GLU A 292 15.77 -1.35 -16.13
N LYS A 293 17.08 -1.54 -15.90
CA LYS A 293 17.68 -2.87 -15.69
C LYS A 293 18.20 -3.03 -14.27
N PRO A 294 18.22 -4.24 -13.68
CA PRO A 294 18.81 -4.44 -12.36
C PRO A 294 20.25 -3.91 -12.24
N PHE A 295 20.49 -2.99 -11.29
CA PHE A 295 21.83 -2.51 -10.94
C PHE A 295 22.31 -3.21 -9.67
N VAL A 296 23.21 -4.18 -9.85
CA VAL A 296 23.67 -5.07 -8.81
C VAL A 296 24.88 -4.48 -8.10
N ILE A 297 24.71 -4.15 -6.82
CA ILE A 297 25.77 -3.75 -5.88
C ILE A 297 26.12 -4.95 -5.01
N TYR A 298 27.31 -5.51 -5.24
CA TYR A 298 27.82 -6.61 -4.44
C TYR A 298 28.63 -6.06 -3.25
N ILE A 299 28.23 -6.40 -2.04
CA ILE A 299 28.76 -5.87 -0.79
C ILE A 299 29.49 -7.01 -0.06
N LYS A 300 30.81 -6.99 -0.12
CA LYS A 300 31.64 -8.02 0.53
C LYS A 300 31.46 -8.01 2.05
N LYS A 301 31.94 -9.07 2.70
CA LYS A 301 31.93 -9.22 4.16
C LYS A 301 32.55 -8.00 4.84
N GLY A 302 31.92 -7.56 5.92
CA GLY A 302 32.32 -6.37 6.64
C GLY A 302 31.19 -5.75 7.45
N ILE A 303 31.56 -4.85 8.34
CA ILE A 303 30.62 -4.04 9.12
C ILE A 303 30.69 -2.61 8.60
N TYR A 304 29.69 -2.21 7.83
CA TYR A 304 29.57 -0.91 7.18
C TYR A 304 28.78 0.04 8.08
N HIS A 305 29.47 1.05 8.63
CA HIS A 305 28.85 2.07 9.48
C HIS A 305 28.35 3.23 8.63
N GLU A 306 27.23 3.03 7.94
CA GLU A 306 26.66 3.97 6.98
C GLU A 306 25.14 3.99 7.07
N TYR A 307 24.54 5.17 6.91
CA TYR A 307 23.12 5.31 6.61
C TYR A 307 22.98 5.34 5.09
N VAL A 308 22.29 4.35 4.54
CA VAL A 308 22.18 4.17 3.09
C VAL A 308 20.78 4.56 2.66
N HIS A 309 20.70 5.48 1.70
CA HIS A 309 19.43 5.98 1.19
C HIS A 309 19.35 5.73 -0.32
N VAL A 310 18.40 4.89 -0.72
CA VAL A 310 18.05 4.66 -2.12
C VAL A 310 16.88 5.57 -2.45
N THR A 311 17.12 6.55 -3.29
CA THR A 311 16.13 7.56 -3.68
C THR A 311 15.21 7.02 -4.77
N LYS A 312 14.06 7.67 -5.01
CA LYS A 312 13.04 7.20 -5.97
C LYS A 312 13.54 7.11 -7.42
N ASP A 313 14.52 7.92 -7.78
CA ASP A 313 15.21 7.92 -9.08
C ASP A 313 16.15 6.72 -9.24
N MET A 314 16.52 6.03 -8.16
CA MET A 314 17.37 4.83 -8.22
C MET A 314 16.52 3.55 -8.33
N THR A 315 15.86 3.36 -9.46
CA THR A 315 15.04 2.18 -9.72
C THR A 315 15.88 0.92 -9.96
N ASN A 316 15.31 -0.25 -9.65
CA ASN A 316 15.90 -1.57 -9.90
C ASN A 316 17.28 -1.81 -9.24
N VAL A 317 17.53 -1.25 -8.06
CA VAL A 317 18.78 -1.50 -7.30
C VAL A 317 18.71 -2.83 -6.55
N VAL A 318 19.76 -3.65 -6.68
CA VAL A 318 19.87 -4.94 -5.99
C VAL A 318 21.11 -4.96 -5.11
N PHE A 319 20.95 -5.19 -3.81
CA PHE A 319 22.06 -5.41 -2.89
C PHE A 319 22.27 -6.90 -2.65
N VAL A 320 23.51 -7.38 -2.83
CA VAL A 320 23.88 -8.77 -2.56
C VAL A 320 25.07 -8.78 -1.61
N GLY A 321 24.92 -9.42 -0.45
CA GLY A 321 25.99 -9.58 0.54
C GLY A 321 26.68 -10.95 0.48
N ASP A 322 27.81 -11.10 1.17
CA ASP A 322 28.53 -12.39 1.33
C ASP A 322 27.80 -13.40 2.24
N GLY A 323 26.73 -12.95 2.90
CA GLY A 323 25.92 -13.73 3.84
C GLY A 323 25.29 -12.80 4.89
N GLY A 324 24.11 -13.20 5.41
CA GLY A 324 23.37 -12.39 6.39
C GLY A 324 24.11 -12.18 7.73
N ASP A 325 25.08 -13.03 8.04
CA ASP A 325 25.99 -12.97 9.19
C ASP A 325 27.33 -12.27 8.89
N LYS A 326 27.69 -12.13 7.60
CA LYS A 326 29.02 -11.66 7.15
C LYS A 326 29.02 -10.22 6.68
N THR A 327 27.94 -9.78 6.04
CA THR A 327 27.79 -8.41 5.53
C THR A 327 26.74 -7.70 6.37
N ARG A 328 27.17 -6.72 7.17
CA ARG A 328 26.30 -5.97 8.08
C ARG A 328 26.39 -4.48 7.79
N ILE A 329 25.26 -3.82 7.63
CA ILE A 329 25.14 -2.36 7.54
C ILE A 329 24.53 -1.89 8.85
N THR A 330 25.17 -0.94 9.53
CA THR A 330 24.81 -0.57 10.90
C THR A 330 24.82 0.94 11.12
N GLY A 331 23.91 1.39 11.98
CA GLY A 331 23.76 2.76 12.44
C GLY A 331 23.23 2.79 13.87
N ASN A 332 23.16 3.98 14.46
CA ASN A 332 22.78 4.22 15.86
C ASN A 332 21.84 5.44 16.04
N LYS A 333 21.32 6.03 14.95
CA LYS A 333 20.27 7.05 15.04
C LYS A 333 19.05 6.48 15.75
N ASN A 334 18.49 7.26 16.65
CA ASN A 334 17.32 6.86 17.42
C ASN A 334 16.48 8.09 17.77
N PHE A 335 15.23 7.82 18.15
CA PHE A 335 14.24 8.84 18.45
C PHE A 335 14.56 9.66 19.72
N ILE A 336 15.15 9.02 20.73
CA ILE A 336 15.51 9.66 22.00
C ILE A 336 16.50 10.81 21.76
N ASP A 337 17.45 10.62 20.85
CA ASP A 337 18.44 11.63 20.46
C ASP A 337 17.86 12.74 19.56
N GLY A 338 16.55 12.78 19.35
CA GLY A 338 15.88 13.86 18.61
C GLY A 338 15.72 13.62 17.11
N VAL A 339 16.03 12.42 16.62
CA VAL A 339 15.84 12.04 15.21
C VAL A 339 14.46 11.43 15.01
N ASN A 340 13.64 12.02 14.13
CA ASN A 340 12.32 11.45 13.81
C ASN A 340 12.44 10.01 13.29
N THR A 341 11.49 9.14 13.65
CA THR A 341 11.50 7.70 13.33
C THR A 341 11.80 7.42 11.86
N TYR A 342 11.21 8.18 10.93
CA TYR A 342 11.47 8.06 9.48
C TYR A 342 12.97 8.15 9.14
N ASN A 343 13.70 9.05 9.81
CA ASN A 343 15.11 9.34 9.59
C ASN A 343 16.08 8.46 10.40
N THR A 344 15.57 7.52 11.21
CA THR A 344 16.40 6.60 12.02
C THR A 344 16.88 5.38 11.23
N THR A 345 16.27 5.09 10.08
CA THR A 345 16.53 3.89 9.30
C THR A 345 17.96 3.85 8.76
N THR A 346 18.62 2.69 8.90
CA THR A 346 19.97 2.44 8.36
C THR A 346 19.91 1.88 6.94
N VAL A 347 19.02 0.91 6.70
CA VAL A 347 18.57 0.35 5.42
C VAL A 347 17.15 -0.18 5.65
N GLY A 348 16.21 0.03 4.72
CA GLY A 348 14.84 -0.48 4.86
C GLY A 348 14.77 -2.01 4.80
N GLY A 349 14.43 -2.64 5.94
CA GLY A 349 13.89 -4.01 6.01
C GLY A 349 14.74 -5.07 6.72
N SER A 350 14.39 -5.41 7.97
CA SER A 350 14.18 -6.78 8.50
C SER A 350 13.90 -6.72 10.01
N ILE A 351 12.86 -7.44 10.48
CA ILE A 351 12.58 -7.65 11.90
C ILE A 351 13.23 -8.99 12.29
N VAL A 352 14.29 -8.96 13.07
CA VAL A 352 14.93 -10.16 13.63
C VAL A 352 14.85 -10.08 15.14
N ALA A 353 14.36 -11.14 15.78
CA ALA A 353 14.35 -11.23 17.24
C ALA A 353 15.79 -11.26 17.74
N ASP A 354 16.12 -10.37 18.68
CA ASP A 354 17.42 -10.35 19.33
C ASP A 354 17.66 -11.68 20.09
N PRO A 355 18.83 -12.34 19.97
CA PRO A 355 19.14 -13.56 20.72
C PRO A 355 18.98 -13.43 22.25
N MET A 356 19.16 -12.22 22.80
CA MET A 356 18.93 -11.93 24.22
C MET A 356 17.44 -11.91 24.59
N LEU A 357 16.53 -11.60 23.65
CA LEU A 357 15.08 -11.74 23.87
C LEU A 357 14.68 -13.21 24.05
N GLN A 358 15.34 -14.14 23.37
CA GLN A 358 15.13 -15.58 23.60
C GLN A 358 15.67 -16.06 24.95
N ALA A 359 16.67 -15.36 25.52
CA ALA A 359 17.24 -15.67 26.83
C ALA A 359 16.41 -15.06 27.97
N ALA A 360 15.75 -13.91 27.76
CA ALA A 360 14.98 -13.16 28.76
C ALA A 360 13.53 -13.65 28.93
N LYS A 361 13.27 -14.93 28.69
CA LYS A 361 11.96 -15.59 28.46
C LYS A 361 10.80 -15.33 29.44
N LEU A 362 10.97 -14.55 30.52
CA LEU A 362 10.03 -14.56 31.65
C LEU A 362 9.69 -13.20 32.30
N ASP A 363 10.33 -12.07 31.97
CA ASP A 363 10.02 -10.77 32.62
C ASP A 363 9.29 -9.74 31.73
N HIS A 364 9.12 -10.03 30.43
CA HIS A 364 8.51 -9.09 29.49
C HIS A 364 7.42 -9.76 28.64
N LYS A 365 6.18 -9.27 28.79
CA LYS A 365 5.05 -9.72 27.98
C LYS A 365 5.26 -9.34 26.51
N SER A 366 5.07 -10.32 25.62
CA SER A 366 5.13 -10.13 24.17
C SER A 366 3.77 -10.43 23.55
N TYR A 367 3.39 -9.67 22.53
CA TYR A 367 2.10 -9.80 21.84
C TYR A 367 2.34 -9.92 20.33
N LEU A 368 1.39 -10.51 19.62
CA LEU A 368 1.42 -10.67 18.17
C LEU A 368 1.32 -9.33 17.45
N ALA A 369 0.38 -8.46 17.85
CA ALA A 369 0.19 -7.16 17.22
C ALA A 369 -0.52 -6.16 18.15
N ARG A 370 -0.44 -4.87 17.78
CA ARG A 370 -1.16 -3.74 18.40
C ARG A 370 -1.65 -2.76 17.32
N PRO A 371 -2.95 -2.37 17.33
CA PRO A 371 -3.52 -1.63 16.21
C PRO A 371 -3.20 -0.14 16.32
N TRP A 372 -2.02 0.27 15.85
CA TRP A 372 -1.57 1.66 15.96
C TRP A 372 -2.50 2.66 15.25
N LYS A 373 -2.98 2.32 14.06
CA LYS A 373 -3.89 3.15 13.27
C LYS A 373 -5.25 2.50 13.12
N ASN A 374 -6.24 3.32 12.80
CA ASN A 374 -7.57 2.85 12.43
C ASN A 374 -7.46 1.86 11.25
N PHE A 375 -8.26 0.80 11.26
CA PHE A 375 -8.22 -0.28 10.24
C PHE A 375 -6.90 -1.05 10.14
N SER A 376 -6.07 -1.05 11.19
CA SER A 376 -4.86 -1.90 11.25
C SER A 376 -5.18 -3.36 10.90
N ARG A 377 -4.43 -3.93 9.95
CA ARG A 377 -4.65 -5.29 9.46
C ARG A 377 -3.39 -6.13 9.64
N THR A 378 -3.51 -7.26 10.32
CA THR A 378 -2.38 -8.17 10.58
C THR A 378 -2.89 -9.60 10.62
N ILE A 379 -2.24 -10.49 9.88
CA ILE A 379 -2.65 -11.89 9.78
C ILE A 379 -1.43 -12.78 10.00
N PHE A 380 -1.51 -13.67 10.98
CA PHE A 380 -0.52 -14.71 11.22
C PHE A 380 -1.06 -16.02 10.63
N MET A 381 -0.41 -16.53 9.59
CA MET A 381 -0.84 -17.75 8.92
C MET A 381 0.29 -18.75 8.70
N ASP A 382 0.02 -20.02 9.02
CA ASP A 382 0.97 -21.13 8.92
C ASP A 382 2.32 -20.86 9.63
N THR A 383 2.25 -20.10 10.73
CA THR A 383 3.42 -19.62 11.48
C THR A 383 3.64 -20.45 12.74
N PHE A 384 4.90 -20.78 13.04
CA PHE A 384 5.28 -21.28 14.36
C PHE A 384 5.28 -20.13 15.37
N ILE A 385 4.48 -20.25 16.42
CA ILE A 385 4.39 -19.28 17.52
C ILE A 385 4.92 -19.95 18.80
N ASP A 386 6.08 -19.50 19.27
CA ASP A 386 6.68 -19.99 20.51
C ASP A 386 5.93 -19.45 21.76
N GLY A 387 6.18 -20.05 22.92
CA GLY A 387 5.36 -19.89 24.13
C GLY A 387 5.56 -18.58 24.88
N PHE A 388 6.34 -17.65 24.35
CA PHE A 388 6.58 -16.33 24.97
C PHE A 388 5.50 -15.30 24.61
N ILE A 389 4.60 -15.63 23.67
CA ILE A 389 3.45 -14.78 23.35
C ILE A 389 2.41 -14.88 24.47
N ASP A 390 2.03 -13.72 25.02
CA ASP A 390 0.98 -13.60 26.03
C ASP A 390 -0.33 -14.22 25.50
N PRO A 391 -1.07 -15.00 26.31
CA PRO A 391 -2.29 -15.66 25.85
C PRO A 391 -3.36 -14.73 25.28
N GLU A 392 -3.41 -13.46 25.71
CA GLU A 392 -4.30 -12.45 25.11
C GLU A 392 -4.00 -12.23 23.63
N GLY A 393 -2.75 -12.49 23.21
CA GLY A 393 -2.26 -12.47 21.83
C GLY A 393 -2.13 -11.07 21.23
N PHE A 394 -3.09 -10.18 21.47
CA PHE A 394 -3.10 -8.83 20.92
C PHE A 394 -3.19 -7.80 22.04
N LEU A 395 -2.44 -6.70 21.89
CA LEU A 395 -2.44 -5.60 22.86
C LEU A 395 -3.14 -4.38 22.28
N ALA A 396 -4.12 -3.84 22.99
CA ALA A 396 -4.82 -2.63 22.54
C ALA A 396 -3.86 -1.44 22.50
N TRP A 397 -3.94 -0.63 21.43
CA TRP A 397 -3.19 0.61 21.35
C TRP A 397 -3.73 1.62 22.37
N GLN A 398 -2.85 2.23 23.15
CA GLN A 398 -3.22 3.21 24.17
C GLN A 398 -3.16 4.62 23.57
N GLY A 399 -4.31 5.26 23.43
CA GLY A 399 -4.42 6.69 23.13
C GLY A 399 -4.60 7.52 24.38
N GLU A 400 -4.67 8.85 24.21
CA GLU A 400 -4.93 9.80 25.29
C GLU A 400 -6.28 9.56 25.98
N GLU A 401 -7.29 9.17 25.20
CA GLU A 401 -8.66 8.91 25.68
C GLU A 401 -8.90 7.44 26.10
N GLY A 402 -7.86 6.59 26.01
CA GLY A 402 -7.91 5.17 26.38
C GLY A 402 -7.61 4.21 25.22
N PRO A 403 -7.99 2.92 25.35
CA PRO A 403 -7.76 1.91 24.32
C PRO A 403 -8.48 2.23 22.99
N MET A 404 -7.75 2.18 21.87
CA MET A 404 -8.28 2.56 20.55
C MET A 404 -8.26 1.40 19.54
N HIS A 405 -9.05 1.56 18.47
CA HIS A 405 -9.01 0.77 17.22
C HIS A 405 -9.37 -0.73 17.31
N MET A 406 -9.77 -1.23 18.48
CA MET A 406 -10.18 -2.63 18.70
C MET A 406 -11.41 -3.04 17.87
N ASN A 407 -12.27 -2.10 17.50
CA ASN A 407 -13.49 -2.38 16.75
C ASN A 407 -13.29 -2.35 15.22
N THR A 408 -12.21 -1.75 14.75
CA THR A 408 -11.98 -1.48 13.32
C THR A 408 -10.78 -2.21 12.77
N CYS A 409 -9.89 -2.75 13.61
CA CYS A 409 -8.78 -3.58 13.15
C CYS A 409 -9.26 -4.87 12.47
N PHE A 410 -8.38 -5.49 11.70
CA PHE A 410 -8.56 -6.82 11.12
C PHE A 410 -7.39 -7.71 11.51
N TYR A 411 -7.50 -8.33 12.69
CA TYR A 411 -6.50 -9.24 13.22
C TYR A 411 -6.95 -10.68 13.11
N SER A 412 -6.07 -11.55 12.63
CA SER A 412 -6.43 -12.96 12.49
C SER A 412 -5.26 -13.92 12.61
N GLU A 413 -5.58 -15.14 13.01
CA GLU A 413 -4.68 -16.28 13.11
C GLU A 413 -5.29 -17.47 12.38
N TYR A 414 -4.53 -18.04 11.43
CA TYR A 414 -4.96 -19.17 10.61
C TYR A 414 -3.87 -20.25 10.57
N HIS A 415 -4.19 -21.46 11.04
CA HIS A 415 -3.29 -22.62 10.98
C HIS A 415 -1.89 -22.44 11.62
N ASN A 416 -1.77 -21.52 12.59
CA ASN A 416 -0.56 -21.40 13.40
C ASN A 416 -0.37 -22.62 14.29
N TYR A 417 0.88 -22.90 14.65
CA TYR A 417 1.26 -24.04 15.48
C TYR A 417 2.34 -23.65 16.48
N GLY A 418 2.53 -24.46 17.53
CA GLY A 418 3.49 -24.19 18.60
C GLY A 418 2.81 -23.78 19.91
N PRO A 419 3.58 -23.65 21.00
CA PRO A 419 3.02 -23.43 22.33
C PRO A 419 2.29 -22.08 22.50
N GLY A 420 2.62 -21.06 21.71
CA GLY A 420 1.93 -19.75 21.74
C GLY A 420 0.71 -19.64 20.82
N SER A 421 0.38 -20.69 20.05
CA SER A 421 -0.72 -20.65 19.07
C SER A 421 -2.10 -20.99 19.65
N ASP A 422 -2.21 -21.27 20.96
CA ASP A 422 -3.51 -21.50 21.60
C ASP A 422 -4.34 -20.20 21.61
N LYS A 423 -5.53 -20.26 21.02
CA LYS A 423 -6.44 -19.12 20.88
C LYS A 423 -7.46 -19.01 22.01
N SER A 424 -7.49 -19.98 22.95
CA SER A 424 -8.53 -20.10 23.98
C SER A 424 -8.66 -18.87 24.91
N LYS A 425 -7.59 -18.08 25.02
CA LYS A 425 -7.51 -16.88 25.89
C LYS A 425 -7.28 -15.58 25.12
N ARG A 426 -7.44 -15.59 23.80
CA ARG A 426 -7.24 -14.39 22.98
C ARG A 426 -8.21 -13.29 23.39
N ALA A 427 -7.76 -12.05 23.25
CA ALA A 427 -8.59 -10.89 23.50
C ALA A 427 -9.89 -10.96 22.66
N HIS A 428 -10.99 -10.49 23.24
CA HIS A 428 -12.31 -10.51 22.59
C HIS A 428 -12.63 -9.13 22.02
N TRP A 429 -12.15 -8.85 20.80
CA TRP A 429 -12.40 -7.60 20.09
C TRP A 429 -13.25 -7.84 18.85
N ALA A 430 -14.08 -6.88 18.47
CA ALA A 430 -14.85 -6.97 17.21
C ALA A 430 -13.92 -7.02 15.98
N GLY A 431 -12.72 -6.44 16.08
CA GLY A 431 -11.71 -6.48 15.04
C GLY A 431 -10.82 -7.74 15.02
N ILE A 432 -11.11 -8.76 15.84
CA ILE A 432 -10.45 -10.07 15.77
C ILE A 432 -11.33 -11.04 14.99
N TRP A 433 -10.84 -11.48 13.84
CA TRP A 433 -11.59 -12.26 12.86
C TRP A 433 -11.14 -13.72 12.87
N ASN A 434 -12.11 -14.63 12.89
CA ASN A 434 -11.87 -16.04 12.63
C ASN A 434 -11.99 -16.32 11.13
N LEU A 435 -10.84 -16.55 10.48
CA LEU A 435 -10.82 -16.90 9.06
C LEU A 435 -11.16 -18.37 8.85
N ASN A 436 -12.07 -18.62 7.91
CA ASN A 436 -12.22 -19.95 7.31
C ASN A 436 -11.21 -20.12 6.16
N SER A 437 -11.11 -21.34 5.65
CA SER A 437 -10.19 -21.65 4.54
C SER A 437 -10.38 -20.73 3.33
N LYS A 438 -11.62 -20.50 2.88
CA LYS A 438 -11.88 -19.63 1.72
C LYS A 438 -11.38 -18.20 1.94
N ALA A 439 -11.60 -17.64 3.12
CA ALA A 439 -11.16 -16.30 3.47
C ALA A 439 -9.62 -16.23 3.61
N ALA A 440 -8.99 -17.25 4.21
CA ALA A 440 -7.53 -17.32 4.33
C ALA A 440 -6.82 -17.34 2.95
N HIS A 441 -7.39 -18.03 1.96
CA HIS A 441 -6.83 -18.07 0.60
C HIS A 441 -6.87 -16.72 -0.13
N LEU A 442 -7.64 -15.74 0.34
CA LEU A 442 -7.58 -14.37 -0.20
C LEU A 442 -6.28 -13.65 0.16
N PHE A 443 -5.61 -14.10 1.22
CA PHE A 443 -4.36 -13.53 1.72
C PHE A 443 -3.12 -14.33 1.32
N GLN A 444 -3.27 -15.35 0.47
CA GLN A 444 -2.11 -16.07 -0.07
C GLN A 444 -1.30 -15.14 -0.99
N PRO A 445 0.03 -15.32 -1.12
CA PRO A 445 0.90 -14.38 -1.83
C PRO A 445 0.40 -14.01 -3.24
N SER A 446 -0.01 -14.98 -4.06
CA SER A 446 -0.46 -14.71 -5.42
C SER A 446 -1.78 -13.94 -5.52
N LYS A 447 -2.60 -13.94 -4.46
CA LYS A 447 -3.84 -13.15 -4.40
C LYS A 447 -3.60 -11.80 -3.75
N PHE A 448 -2.81 -11.77 -2.68
CA PHE A 448 -2.52 -10.56 -1.93
C PHE A 448 -1.60 -9.59 -2.68
N PHE A 449 -0.61 -10.12 -3.40
CA PHE A 449 0.26 -9.35 -4.29
C PHE A 449 -0.22 -9.34 -5.75
N HIS A 450 -1.45 -9.81 -5.99
CA HIS A 450 -2.12 -9.76 -7.30
C HIS A 450 -1.35 -10.43 -8.45
N GLY A 451 -0.48 -11.38 -8.12
CA GLY A 451 0.41 -12.03 -9.08
C GLY A 451 1.62 -12.63 -8.37
N GLY A 452 2.47 -13.27 -9.16
CA GLY A 452 3.75 -13.83 -8.72
C GLY A 452 4.86 -13.64 -9.74
N ASP A 453 4.50 -13.17 -10.92
CA ASP A 453 5.34 -12.79 -12.07
C ASP A 453 6.51 -11.89 -11.65
N TRP A 454 6.25 -10.78 -10.94
CA TRP A 454 7.30 -9.89 -10.44
C TRP A 454 8.27 -10.57 -9.47
N ILE A 455 7.83 -11.60 -8.73
CA ILE A 455 8.69 -12.40 -7.84
C ILE A 455 9.46 -13.44 -8.65
N GLU A 456 8.79 -14.10 -9.61
CA GLU A 456 9.39 -15.05 -10.54
C GLU A 456 10.52 -14.41 -11.34
N ASP A 457 10.29 -13.16 -11.75
CA ASP A 457 11.26 -12.30 -12.38
C ASP A 457 12.49 -12.14 -11.49
N THR A 458 12.35 -11.85 -10.20
CA THR A 458 13.54 -11.80 -9.31
C THR A 458 14.29 -13.14 -9.21
N GLY A 459 13.61 -14.25 -9.54
CA GLY A 459 14.07 -15.62 -9.38
C GLY A 459 14.13 -16.08 -7.92
N ILE A 460 13.66 -15.26 -6.97
CA ILE A 460 13.69 -15.60 -5.54
C ILE A 460 12.70 -16.76 -5.33
N PRO A 461 13.12 -17.86 -4.65
CA PRO A 461 12.22 -18.96 -4.36
C PRO A 461 11.00 -18.47 -3.57
N TYR A 462 9.80 -18.69 -4.11
CA TYR A 462 8.55 -18.27 -3.48
C TYR A 462 7.49 -19.37 -3.58
N TYR A 463 6.49 -19.28 -2.70
CA TYR A 463 5.30 -20.13 -2.74
C TYR A 463 4.10 -19.24 -3.05
N PRO A 464 3.43 -19.39 -4.21
CA PRO A 464 2.31 -18.53 -4.59
C PRO A 464 1.07 -18.72 -3.71
N GLY A 465 0.89 -19.91 -3.14
CA GLY A 465 -0.30 -20.27 -2.37
C GLY A 465 0.01 -20.83 -0.99
N ILE A 466 -1.05 -21.10 -0.21
CA ILE A 466 -0.96 -21.76 1.09
C ILE A 466 -0.57 -23.24 0.87
N PRO A 467 0.60 -23.71 1.33
CA PRO A 467 1.01 -25.10 1.15
C PRO A 467 0.09 -26.05 1.93
N LYS A 468 -0.09 -27.28 1.43
CA LYS A 468 -0.72 -28.33 2.25
C LYS A 468 0.16 -28.61 3.48
N HIS A 469 -0.47 -28.73 4.65
CA HIS A 469 0.06 -28.76 6.03
C HIS A 469 1.36 -29.55 6.33
N TYR A 470 1.85 -30.39 5.43
CA TYR A 470 3.03 -31.24 5.62
C TYR A 470 4.34 -30.65 5.09
N ARG A 471 4.35 -29.47 4.46
CA ARG A 471 5.58 -28.87 3.89
C ARG A 471 6.32 -27.86 4.78
N HIS A 472 5.72 -27.38 5.87
CA HIS A 472 6.36 -26.37 6.74
C HIS A 472 7.41 -26.93 7.72
N LYS A 473 7.56 -28.25 7.86
CA LYS A 473 8.65 -28.82 8.66
C LYS A 473 10.05 -28.52 8.11
N MET A 474 10.17 -28.14 6.83
CA MET A 474 11.47 -27.87 6.19
C MET A 474 11.93 -26.41 6.27
N THR A 475 11.07 -25.47 6.71
CA THR A 475 11.40 -24.02 6.73
C THR A 475 11.86 -23.50 8.08
N VAL A 476 11.87 -24.33 9.14
CA VAL A 476 12.59 -24.00 10.37
C VAL A 476 14.08 -24.13 10.10
N ARG A 477 14.73 -23.04 9.67
CA ARG A 477 16.20 -22.97 9.73
C ARG A 477 16.59 -23.13 11.20
N ASN A 478 17.49 -24.06 11.50
CA ASN A 478 18.10 -24.17 12.82
C ASN A 478 18.97 -22.93 13.03
N TRP A 479 18.39 -21.86 13.57
CA TRP A 479 19.08 -20.64 13.99
C TRP A 479 19.85 -20.82 15.30
N LEU A 480 19.82 -22.02 15.88
CA LEU A 480 20.65 -22.36 17.03
C LEU A 480 22.10 -22.52 16.53
N PRO A 481 23.08 -21.81 17.11
CA PRO A 481 24.47 -22.13 16.86
C PRO A 481 24.68 -23.61 17.18
N GLU A 482 25.31 -24.34 16.27
CA GLU A 482 25.80 -25.68 16.56
C GLU A 482 26.61 -25.58 17.85
N LYS A 483 26.23 -26.38 18.85
CA LYS A 483 27.01 -26.49 20.08
C LYS A 483 28.41 -26.93 19.63
N GLU A 484 29.41 -26.07 19.83
CA GLU A 484 30.80 -26.50 19.79
C GLU A 484 30.92 -27.73 20.71
N ASP A 485 31.34 -28.84 20.12
CA ASP A 485 31.62 -30.07 20.81
C ASP A 485 32.63 -29.78 21.93
N LYS A 486 32.14 -29.85 23.18
CA LYS A 486 33.00 -29.92 24.35
C LYS A 486 33.51 -31.36 24.49
N GLU A 487 34.38 -31.77 23.58
CA GLU A 487 35.31 -32.87 23.80
C GLU A 487 36.73 -32.33 23.77
N ASP A 488 37.12 -31.69 24.87
CA ASP A 488 38.53 -31.57 25.26
C ASP A 488 38.63 -31.23 26.76
N LYS A 489 38.18 -32.16 27.61
CA LYS A 489 38.69 -32.38 28.98
C LYS A 489 38.41 -33.81 29.42
N LYS A 490 39.28 -34.74 29.01
CA LYS A 490 39.68 -35.93 29.77
C LYS A 490 40.83 -36.68 29.07
N ASN A 491 42.05 -36.20 29.30
CA ASN A 491 43.15 -36.97 29.92
C ASN A 491 44.40 -36.10 30.01
#